data_AF-A0A450WTB1-F1
#
_entry.id   AF-A0A450WTB1-F1
#
_cell.length_a   1.000
_cell.length_b   1.000
_cell.length_c   1.000
_cell.angle_alpha   90.00
_cell.angle_beta   90.00
_cell.angle_gamma   90.00
#
_symmetry.space_group_name_H-M   'P 1'
#
loop_
_entity.id
_entity.type
_entity.pdbx_description
1 polymer ?
#
loop_
_entity_poly.entity_id
_entity_poly.type
_entity_poly.pdbx_seq_one_letter_code
_entity_poly.pdbx_strand_id
1 'polypeptide(L)' 'MEFWNTADSRIEAQGKTTVRMWAVNRISDTVGNGIDFAHHEDNGHEDNGEGEYYPTRIAYAGGVVEFGVEERLIQLAM' A
#
# COMPACT_ATOMS: atom_id res chain seq x y z
N MET A 1 15.04 6.72 -4.98
CA MET A 1 13.77 6.02 -4.66
C MET A 1 14.10 4.97 -3.64
N GLU A 2 13.20 4.77 -2.69
CA GLU A 2 13.32 3.79 -1.62
C GLU A 2 12.21 2.76 -1.74
N PHE A 3 12.56 1.52 -1.44
CA PHE A 3 11.68 0.37 -1.38
C PHE A 3 11.99 -0.36 -0.07
N TRP A 4 10.98 -0.97 0.54
CA TRP A 4 11.12 -1.74 1.79
C TRP A 4 11.59 -0.96 3.03
N ASN A 5 11.39 0.35 3.10
CA ASN A 5 11.74 1.08 4.33
C ASN A 5 10.63 0.99 5.40
N THR A 6 9.43 0.54 5.01
CA THR A 6 8.25 0.45 5.87
C THR A 6 7.55 -0.90 5.70
N ALA A 7 6.91 -1.42 6.75
CA ALA A 7 6.22 -2.72 6.76
C ALA A 7 5.27 -2.88 5.55
N ASP A 8 4.46 -1.85 5.29
CA ASP A 8 3.46 -1.74 4.22
C ASP A 8 4.04 -1.58 2.81
N SER A 9 5.37 -1.54 2.66
CA SER A 9 6.04 -1.48 1.35
C SER A 9 6.64 -2.83 0.90
N ARG A 10 6.45 -3.88 1.70
CA ARG A 10 6.81 -5.27 1.38
C ARG A 10 5.57 -6.04 1.06
N ILE A 11 5.31 -6.32 -0.20
CA ILE A 11 4.08 -7.00 -0.59
C ILE A 11 4.37 -8.48 -0.69
N GLU A 12 3.80 -9.25 0.22
CA GLU A 12 3.96 -10.70 0.24
C GLU A 12 3.04 -11.42 -0.73
N ALA A 13 3.43 -12.63 -1.12
CA ALA A 13 2.54 -13.52 -1.82
C ALA A 13 1.48 -14.04 -0.85
N GLN A 14 0.22 -14.12 -1.29
CA GLN A 14 -0.91 -14.56 -0.47
C GLN A 14 -0.61 -15.85 0.30
N GLY A 15 -0.85 -15.82 1.62
CA GLY A 15 -0.63 -16.96 2.52
C GLY A 15 0.83 -17.40 2.66
N LYS A 16 1.80 -16.54 2.30
CA LYS A 16 3.23 -16.83 2.37
C LYS A 16 3.97 -15.63 2.93
N THR A 17 5.09 -15.87 3.60
CA THR A 17 6.03 -14.80 3.99
C THR A 17 7.00 -14.42 2.87
N THR A 18 6.87 -15.04 1.71
CA THR A 18 7.73 -14.76 0.56
C THR A 18 7.28 -13.48 -0.12
N VAL A 19 8.22 -12.57 -0.36
CA VAL A 19 7.93 -11.28 -1.00
C VAL A 19 7.61 -11.49 -2.48
N ARG A 20 6.46 -10.93 -2.90
CA ARG A 20 6.02 -10.86 -4.30
C ARG A 20 6.54 -9.59 -4.98
N MET A 21 6.50 -8.46 -4.29
CA MET A 21 6.94 -7.16 -4.81
C MET A 21 7.37 -6.23 -3.68
N TRP A 22 8.26 -5.30 -3.98
CA TRP A 22 8.55 -4.16 -3.13
C TRP A 22 7.89 -2.91 -3.70
N ALA A 23 6.98 -2.33 -2.93
CA ALA A 23 6.37 -1.04 -3.25
C ALA A 23 7.33 0.11 -2.94
N VAL A 24 7.19 1.22 -3.67
CA VAL A 24 8.00 2.41 -3.39
C VAL A 24 7.48 3.05 -2.11
N ASN A 25 8.33 3.30 -1.11
CA ASN A 25 7.91 4.01 0.11
C ASN A 25 8.26 5.51 0.03
N ARG A 26 9.29 5.87 -0.74
CA ARG A 26 9.72 7.26 -0.90
C ARG A 26 10.38 7.53 -2.25
N ILE A 27 10.06 8.68 -2.84
CA ILE A 27 10.80 9.26 -3.96
C ILE A 27 11.38 10.59 -3.49
N SER A 28 12.71 10.74 -3.53
CA SER A 28 13.40 11.99 -3.22
C SER A 28 14.03 12.56 -4.48
N ASP A 29 14.01 13.89 -4.64
CA ASP A 29 14.78 14.60 -5.66
C ASP A 29 16.24 14.83 -5.21
N THR A 30 17.05 15.47 -6.06
CA THR A 30 18.48 15.70 -5.80
C THR A 30 18.76 16.79 -4.79
N VAL A 31 17.75 17.55 -4.36
CA VAL A 31 17.89 18.67 -3.41
C VAL A 31 17.16 18.40 -2.09
N GLY A 32 16.61 17.20 -1.91
CA GLY A 32 16.07 16.71 -0.65
C GLY A 32 14.55 16.84 -0.49
N ASN A 33 13.82 17.33 -1.50
CA ASN A 33 12.36 17.21 -1.47
C ASN A 33 11.97 15.74 -1.63
N GLY A 34 10.88 15.34 -1.00
CA GLY A 34 10.41 13.95 -1.09
C GLY A 34 8.90 13.81 -1.13
N ILE A 35 8.49 12.73 -1.78
CA ILE A 35 7.12 12.21 -1.81
C ILE A 35 7.15 10.89 -1.04
N ASP A 36 6.33 10.80 0.01
CA ASP A 36 6.18 9.59 0.82
C ASP A 36 4.87 8.88 0.46
N PHE A 37 4.94 7.55 0.40
CA PHE A 37 3.83 6.68 0.04
C PHE A 37 3.58 5.70 1.18
N ALA A 38 2.33 5.63 1.63
CA ALA A 38 1.86 4.58 2.52
C ALA A 38 0.82 3.73 1.79
N HIS A 39 0.71 2.47 2.20
CA HIS A 39 -0.10 1.50 1.52
C HIS A 39 -0.92 0.68 2.50
N HIS A 40 -2.02 0.17 1.98
CA HIS A 40 -2.65 -1.01 2.52
C HIS A 40 -1.93 -2.21 1.91
N GLU A 41 -1.52 -3.13 2.76
CA GLU A 41 -1.12 -4.47 2.39
C GLU A 41 -1.97 -5.43 3.21
N ASP A 42 -2.53 -6.42 2.54
CA ASP A 42 -3.21 -7.53 3.17
C ASP A 42 -2.29 -8.77 3.18
N ASN A 43 -1.59 -8.94 4.30
CA ASN A 43 -0.51 -9.91 4.44
C ASN A 43 -1.00 -11.36 4.58
N GLY A 44 -2.32 -11.62 4.63
CA GLY A 44 -2.93 -12.96 4.54
C GLY A 44 -2.34 -14.04 5.45
N HIS A 45 -1.62 -13.67 6.52
CA HIS A 45 -0.88 -14.64 7.34
C HIS A 45 -1.78 -15.34 8.37
N GLU A 46 -2.96 -14.77 8.65
CA GLU A 46 -3.87 -15.30 9.66
C GLU A 46 -5.35 -14.93 9.45
N ASP A 47 -5.64 -13.84 8.74
CA ASP A 47 -6.99 -13.51 8.28
C ASP A 47 -7.10 -13.74 6.77
N ASN A 48 -8.30 -14.05 6.27
CA ASN A 48 -8.63 -14.50 4.91
C ASN A 48 -8.36 -13.48 3.80
N GLY A 49 -7.15 -12.94 3.76
CA GLY A 49 -6.77 -11.85 2.92
C GLY A 49 -6.56 -12.25 1.48
N GLU A 50 -7.03 -11.41 0.55
CA GLU A 50 -6.99 -11.70 -0.89
C GLU A 50 -5.63 -11.35 -1.54
N GLY A 51 -4.62 -10.99 -0.71
CA GLY A 51 -3.29 -10.59 -1.18
C GLY A 51 -3.31 -9.29 -1.97
N GLU A 52 -4.29 -8.44 -1.66
CA GLU A 52 -4.44 -7.13 -2.25
C GLU A 52 -3.51 -6.10 -1.63
N TYR A 53 -3.18 -5.09 -2.42
CA TYR A 53 -2.37 -3.97 -1.99
C TYR A 53 -2.73 -2.75 -2.82
N TYR A 54 -2.78 -1.59 -2.17
CA TYR A 54 -3.04 -0.30 -2.81
C TYR A 54 -2.51 0.87 -1.97
N PRO A 55 -2.17 2.02 -2.59
CA PRO A 55 -1.82 3.22 -1.84
C PRO A 55 -2.99 3.72 -0.99
N THR A 56 -2.71 4.09 0.26
CA THR A 56 -3.68 4.71 1.16
C THR A 56 -3.37 6.18 1.40
N ARG A 57 -2.11 6.58 1.26
CA ARG A 57 -1.67 7.96 1.50
C ARG A 57 -0.47 8.35 0.65
N ILE A 58 -0.51 9.57 0.12
CA ILE A 58 0.64 10.24 -0.49
C ILE A 58 0.86 11.56 0.25
N ALA A 59 2.07 11.79 0.77
CA ALA A 59 2.45 13.05 1.41
C ALA A 59 3.55 13.74 0.59
N TYR A 60 3.35 15.03 0.32
CA TYR A 60 4.30 15.84 -0.44
C TYR A 60 4.18 17.32 -0.09
N ALA A 61 5.31 17.99 0.17
CA ALA A 61 5.37 19.43 0.40
C ALA A 61 4.36 19.96 1.44
N GLY A 62 4.09 19.18 2.50
CA GLY A 62 3.10 19.49 3.53
C GLY A 62 1.64 19.18 3.16
N GLY A 63 1.38 18.83 1.90
CA GLY A 63 0.10 18.31 1.43
C GLY A 63 -0.04 16.80 1.65
N VAL A 64 -1.29 16.36 1.73
CA VAL A 64 -1.66 14.95 1.89
C VAL A 64 -2.80 14.63 0.93
N VAL A 65 -2.67 13.50 0.22
CA VAL A 65 -3.76 12.84 -0.49
C VAL A 65 -4.03 11.51 0.21
N GLU A 66 -5.30 11.26 0.53
CA GLU A 66 -5.75 10.00 1.13
C GLU A 66 -6.68 9.26 0.16
N PHE A 67 -6.56 7.94 0.13
CA PHE A 67 -7.36 7.07 -0.71
C PHE A 67 -8.24 6.18 0.17
N GLY A 68 -9.54 6.26 -0.03
CA GLY A 68 -10.50 5.33 0.54
C GLY A 68 -10.86 4.25 -0.47
N VAL A 69 -10.92 3.00 -0.01
CA VAL A 69 -11.53 1.89 -0.75
C VAL A 69 -12.81 1.51 -0.03
N GLU A 70 -13.92 1.51 -0.75
CA GLU A 70 -15.24 1.16 -0.22
C GLU A 70 -15.69 -0.18 -0.79
N GLU A 71 -16.34 -1.00 0.04
CA GLU A 71 -16.97 -2.24 -0.43
C GLU A 71 -18.11 -1.93 -1.40
N ARG A 72 -18.18 -2.68 -2.50
CA ARG A 72 -19.30 -2.59 -3.43
C ARG A 72 -20.44 -3.47 -2.93
N LEU A 73 -21.48 -2.87 -2.37
CA LEU A 73 -22.72 -3.58 -2.05
C LEU A 73 -23.41 -4.07 -3.33
N ILE A 74 -23.42 -5.38 -3.55
CA ILE A 74 -24.24 -5.99 -4.59
C ILE A 74 -25.67 -6.07 -4.06
N GLN A 75 -26.57 -5.22 -4.54
CA GLN A 75 -28.00 -5.40 -4.31
C GLN A 75 -28.45 -6.64 -5.07
N LEU A 76 -28.61 -7.75 -4.36
CA LEU A 76 -29.31 -8.92 -4.89
C LEU A 76 -30.79 -8.52 -5.05
N ALA A 77 -31.23 -8.34 -6.29
CA ALA A 77 -32.65 -8.22 -6.60
C ALA A 77 -33.32 -9.56 -6.21
N MET A 78 -34.18 -9.52 -5.20
CA MET A 78 -35.08 -10.62 -4.81
C MET A 78 -36.30 -10.66 -5.72
#